data_AF-Q9H295-F1
#
_entry.id   AF-Q9H295-F1
#
_cell.length_a   1.000
_cell.length_b   1.000
_cell.length_c   1.000
_cell.angle_alpha   90.00
_cell.angle_beta   90.00
_cell.angle_gamma   90.00
#
_symmetry.space_group_name_H-M   'P 1'
#
loop_
_entity.id
_entity.type
_entity.pdbx_description
1 polymer ?
#
loop_
_entity_poly.entity_id
_entity_poly.type
_entity_poly.pdbx_seq_one_letter_code
_entity_poly.pdbx_strand_id
1 'polypeptide(L)'
;MGIWTSGTDIFLSLWEIYVSPRSPGWMDFIQHLGVCCLVALISVGLLSVAACWFLPSIIAAAASWIITCVLLCCSKHARCFILLVFLSCGLREGRNALIAAGTGIVILGHVENIFHNFKGLLDGMTCNLRAKSFSIHFPLLKKYIEAIQWIYGLATPLSVFDDLVSWNQTLAVSLFSPSHVLEAQLNDSKGEVLSVLYQMATTTEVLSSLGQKLLAFAGLSLVLLGTGLFMKRFLGPCGWKYENIYITRQFVQFDERERHQQRPCVLPLNKEERRKYVIIPTFWPTPKERKNLGLFFLPILIHLCIWVLFAAVDYLLYRLIFSVSKQFQSLPGFEVHLKLHGEKQGTQDIIHDSSFNISVFEPNCIPKPKFLLSETWVPLSVILLILVMLGLLSSILMQLKILVSASFYPSVERKRIQYLHAKLLKKRSKQPLGEVKRRLSLYLTKIHFWLPVLKMIRKKQMDMASADKS
;
A
#
# COMPACT_ATOMS: atom_id res chain seq x y z
N MET A 1 22.42 -33.60 -14.65
CA MET A 1 21.39 -34.31 -13.84
C MET A 1 21.87 -34.71 -12.45
N GLY A 2 23.13 -35.13 -12.24
CA GLY A 2 23.61 -35.61 -10.91
C GLY A 2 23.68 -34.58 -9.76
N ILE A 3 23.85 -33.28 -10.05
CA ILE A 3 23.91 -32.24 -9.00
C ILE A 3 22.53 -31.97 -8.38
N TRP A 4 21.46 -31.99 -9.20
CA TRP A 4 20.10 -31.74 -8.73
C TRP A 4 19.56 -32.90 -7.88
N THR A 5 19.84 -34.15 -8.26
CA THR A 5 19.47 -35.32 -7.44
C THR A 5 20.16 -35.29 -6.09
N SER A 6 21.47 -34.99 -6.08
CA SER A 6 22.23 -34.84 -4.83
C SER A 6 21.66 -33.73 -3.93
N GLY A 7 21.36 -32.56 -4.50
CA GLY A 7 20.78 -31.44 -3.73
C GLY A 7 19.42 -31.75 -3.12
N THR A 8 18.53 -32.43 -3.86
CA THR A 8 17.21 -32.84 -3.34
C THR A 8 17.33 -33.90 -2.26
N ASP A 9 18.25 -34.84 -2.40
CA ASP A 9 18.45 -35.92 -1.42
C ASP A 9 19.03 -35.37 -0.11
N ILE A 10 19.95 -34.42 -0.19
CA ILE A 10 20.49 -33.70 0.98
C ILE A 10 19.37 -32.93 1.70
N PHE A 11 18.55 -32.17 0.96
CA PHE A 11 17.44 -31.43 1.56
C PHE A 11 16.42 -32.35 2.25
N LEU A 12 16.07 -33.47 1.61
CA LEU A 12 15.15 -34.45 2.19
C LEU A 12 15.73 -35.10 3.46
N SER A 13 17.03 -35.41 3.46
CA SER A 13 17.73 -35.93 4.64
C SER A 13 17.72 -34.93 5.80
N LEU A 14 18.11 -33.67 5.54
CA LEU A 14 18.06 -32.59 6.53
C LEU A 14 16.65 -32.36 7.07
N TRP A 15 15.65 -32.40 6.19
CA TRP A 15 14.24 -32.27 6.54
C TRP A 15 13.79 -33.40 7.48
N GLU A 16 14.14 -34.65 7.18
CA GLU A 16 13.78 -35.80 8.01
C GLU A 16 14.41 -35.69 9.41
N ILE A 17 15.71 -35.35 9.48
CA ILE A 17 16.43 -35.11 10.73
C ILE A 17 15.79 -33.97 11.54
N TYR A 18 15.34 -32.90 10.87
CA TYR A 18 14.72 -31.76 11.53
C TYR A 18 13.32 -32.06 12.07
N VAL A 19 12.49 -32.80 11.33
CA VAL A 19 11.10 -33.08 11.71
C VAL A 19 11.02 -34.20 12.76
N SER A 20 11.72 -35.30 12.50
CA SER A 20 11.68 -36.53 13.28
C SER A 20 13.11 -36.97 13.59
N PRO A 21 13.68 -36.54 14.73
CA PRO A 21 15.00 -37.04 15.14
C PRO A 21 14.94 -38.57 15.20
N ARG A 22 15.94 -39.22 14.59
CA ARG A 22 16.09 -40.67 14.60
C ARG A 22 16.46 -41.15 16.01
N SER A 23 16.52 -42.47 16.20
CA SER A 23 16.66 -43.16 17.48
C SER A 23 17.87 -42.64 18.30
N PRO A 24 18.01 -42.97 19.61
CA PRO A 24 18.83 -42.20 20.56
C PRO A 24 20.35 -42.40 20.43
N GLY A 25 20.87 -42.62 19.23
CA GLY A 25 22.31 -42.62 18.97
C GLY A 25 22.91 -41.21 19.13
N TRP A 26 24.12 -41.14 19.69
CA TRP A 26 24.86 -39.88 19.86
C TRP A 26 25.07 -39.13 18.54
N MET A 27 25.32 -39.86 17.45
CA MET A 27 25.47 -39.28 16.11
C MET A 27 24.18 -38.61 15.62
N ASP A 28 23.02 -39.27 15.81
CA ASP A 28 21.72 -38.73 15.41
C ASP A 28 21.38 -37.47 16.22
N PHE A 29 21.75 -37.45 17.51
CA PHE A 29 21.62 -36.27 18.35
C PHE A 29 22.48 -35.09 17.86
N ILE A 30 23.76 -35.33 17.54
CA ILE A 30 24.65 -34.30 16.99
C ILE A 30 24.11 -33.77 15.65
N GLN A 31 23.65 -34.66 14.77
CA GLN A 31 23.06 -34.26 13.49
C GLN A 31 21.80 -33.40 13.71
N HIS A 32 20.91 -33.80 14.62
CA HIS A 32 19.73 -33.02 14.96
C HIS A 32 20.08 -31.63 15.50
N LEU A 33 21.05 -31.57 16.43
CA LEU A 33 21.58 -30.31 16.97
C LEU A 33 22.15 -29.42 15.86
N GLY A 34 22.95 -29.99 14.95
CA GLY A 34 23.52 -29.27 13.81
C GLY A 34 22.46 -28.66 12.89
N VAL A 35 21.43 -29.43 12.51
CA VAL A 35 20.34 -28.93 11.66
C VAL A 35 19.52 -27.87 12.39
N CYS A 36 19.21 -28.05 13.68
CA CYS A 36 18.52 -27.06 14.48
C CYS A 36 19.30 -25.75 14.60
N CYS A 37 20.62 -25.81 14.82
CA CYS A 37 21.48 -24.63 14.88
C CYS A 37 21.59 -23.94 13.52
N LEU A 38 21.60 -24.67 12.40
CA LEU A 38 21.56 -24.09 11.06
C LEU A 38 20.23 -23.37 10.77
N VAL A 39 19.09 -23.98 11.12
CA VAL A 39 17.79 -23.33 11.01
C VAL A 39 17.70 -22.12 11.94
N ALA A 40 18.28 -22.19 13.14
CA ALA A 40 18.37 -21.07 14.06
C ALA A 40 19.16 -19.90 13.46
N LEU A 41 20.34 -20.16 12.87
CA LEU A 41 21.15 -19.12 12.19
C LEU A 41 20.35 -18.43 11.09
N ILE A 42 19.72 -19.21 10.20
CA ILE A 42 18.90 -18.68 9.11
C ILE A 42 17.74 -17.85 9.68
N SER A 43 17.10 -18.34 10.75
CA SER A 43 15.95 -17.66 11.32
C SER A 43 16.29 -16.33 11.99
N VAL A 44 17.38 -16.30 12.75
CA VAL A 44 17.89 -15.09 13.41
C VAL A 44 18.40 -14.10 12.38
N GLY A 45 19.10 -14.56 11.33
CA GLY A 45 19.56 -13.71 10.23
C GLY A 45 18.40 -13.07 9.46
N LEU A 46 17.36 -13.85 9.14
CA LEU A 46 16.17 -13.30 8.47
C LEU A 46 15.39 -12.34 9.36
N LEU A 47 15.28 -12.62 10.66
CA LEU A 47 14.61 -11.73 11.62
C LEU A 47 15.41 -10.45 11.87
N SER A 48 16.75 -10.51 11.89
CA SER A 48 17.59 -9.32 12.05
C SER A 48 17.56 -8.44 10.81
N VAL A 49 17.53 -9.02 9.60
CA VAL A 49 17.30 -8.28 8.35
C VAL A 49 15.88 -7.69 8.32
N ALA A 50 14.85 -8.44 8.71
CA ALA A 50 13.49 -7.88 8.81
C ALA A 50 13.42 -6.75 9.84
N ALA A 51 14.19 -6.86 10.91
CA ALA A 51 14.38 -5.84 11.92
C ALA A 51 15.61 -4.97 11.63
N CYS A 52 15.92 -4.66 10.34
CA CYS A 52 17.06 -3.95 9.68
C CYS A 52 17.56 -2.62 10.31
N TRP A 53 17.22 -2.43 11.56
CA TRP A 53 16.88 -1.23 12.29
C TRP A 53 17.35 -1.36 13.74
N PHE A 54 17.49 -2.59 14.22
CA PHE A 54 18.32 -2.97 15.35
C PHE A 54 19.48 -3.74 14.76
N LEU A 55 20.62 -3.09 14.49
CA LEU A 55 21.85 -3.85 14.29
C LEU A 55 22.18 -4.46 15.66
N PRO A 56 21.94 -5.76 15.89
CA PRO A 56 22.26 -6.31 17.19
C PRO A 56 23.78 -6.29 17.33
N SER A 57 24.27 -5.92 18.52
CA SER A 57 25.67 -6.20 18.86
C SER A 57 25.97 -7.67 18.56
N ILE A 58 27.20 -7.99 18.13
CA ILE A 58 27.64 -9.37 17.86
C ILE A 58 27.25 -10.30 19.02
N ILE A 59 27.33 -9.80 20.26
CA ILE A 59 26.94 -10.51 21.48
C ILE A 59 25.43 -10.81 21.50
N ALA A 60 24.60 -9.83 21.17
CA ALA A 60 23.15 -10.00 21.12
C ALA A 60 22.72 -10.96 19.99
N ALA A 61 23.38 -10.89 18.83
CA ALA A 61 23.17 -11.81 17.72
C ALA A 61 23.53 -13.25 18.14
N ALA A 62 24.71 -13.45 18.73
CA ALA A 62 25.16 -14.75 19.23
C ALA A 62 24.23 -15.30 20.32
N ALA A 63 23.82 -14.47 21.28
CA ALA A 63 22.87 -14.86 22.32
C ALA A 63 21.51 -15.28 21.74
N SER A 64 20.97 -14.50 20.79
CA SER A 64 19.70 -14.82 20.13
C SER A 64 19.79 -16.13 19.33
N TRP A 65 20.93 -16.39 18.69
CA TRP A 65 21.19 -17.64 17.99
C TRP A 65 21.28 -18.84 18.95
N ILE A 66 22.01 -18.72 20.06
CA ILE A 66 22.11 -19.78 21.06
C ILE A 66 20.73 -20.09 21.64
N ILE A 67 19.97 -19.06 22.04
CA ILE A 67 18.62 -19.23 22.60
C ILE A 67 17.70 -19.91 21.60
N THR A 68 17.69 -19.47 20.33
CA THR A 68 16.86 -20.09 19.29
C THR A 68 17.30 -21.51 18.97
N CYS A 69 18.61 -21.81 18.94
CA CYS A 69 19.09 -23.18 18.75
C CYS A 69 18.64 -24.10 19.90
N VAL A 70 18.76 -23.66 21.16
CA VAL A 70 18.27 -24.43 22.33
C VAL A 70 16.76 -24.66 22.23
N LEU A 71 15.98 -23.61 21.93
CA LEU A 71 14.52 -23.72 21.78
C LEU A 71 14.12 -24.73 20.70
N LEU A 72 14.79 -24.71 19.55
CA LEU A 72 14.53 -25.62 18.44
C LEU A 72 14.92 -27.07 18.77
N CYS A 73 16.05 -27.28 19.45
CA CYS A 73 16.48 -28.62 19.86
C CYS A 73 15.52 -29.23 20.88
N CYS A 74 15.11 -28.44 21.88
CA CYS A 74 14.27 -28.94 22.97
C CYS A 74 12.79 -29.07 22.59
N SER A 75 12.28 -28.26 21.66
CA SER A 75 10.85 -28.18 21.38
C SER A 75 10.49 -28.48 19.93
N LYS A 76 9.81 -29.61 19.75
CA LYS A 76 9.12 -29.94 18.49
C LYS A 76 8.10 -28.87 18.08
N HIS A 77 7.43 -28.25 19.05
CA HIS A 77 6.48 -27.17 18.79
C HIS A 77 7.19 -25.93 18.23
N ALA A 78 8.35 -25.57 18.79
CA ALA A 78 9.15 -24.46 18.30
C ALA A 78 9.64 -24.72 16.86
N ARG A 79 10.11 -25.93 16.56
CA ARG A 79 10.53 -26.34 15.21
C ARG A 79 9.43 -26.17 14.16
N CYS A 80 8.24 -26.69 14.45
CA CYS A 80 7.10 -26.51 13.56
C CYS A 80 6.73 -25.02 13.43
N PHE A 81 6.67 -24.30 14.56
CA PHE A 81 6.26 -22.91 14.61
C PHE A 81 7.17 -21.99 13.78
N ILE A 82 8.50 -22.12 13.90
CA ILE A 82 9.44 -21.29 13.13
C ILE A 82 9.28 -21.49 11.63
N LEU A 83 9.16 -22.74 11.15
CA LEU A 83 8.91 -23.00 9.73
C LEU A 83 7.57 -22.39 9.27
N LEU A 84 6.53 -22.48 10.10
CA LEU A 84 5.23 -21.89 9.79
C LEU A 84 5.27 -20.36 9.80
N VAL A 85 6.11 -19.73 10.63
CA VAL A 85 6.31 -18.27 10.62
C VAL A 85 6.86 -17.83 9.26
N PHE A 86 7.91 -18.48 8.76
CA PHE A 86 8.48 -18.17 7.44
C PHE A 86 7.48 -18.36 6.30
N LEU A 87 6.70 -19.46 6.34
CA LEU A 87 5.64 -19.67 5.35
C LEU A 87 4.51 -18.64 5.47
N SER A 88 4.24 -18.14 6.68
CA SER A 88 3.19 -17.13 6.93
C SER A 88 3.63 -15.72 6.52
N CYS A 89 4.93 -15.41 6.54
CA CYS A 89 5.45 -14.18 5.94
C CYS A 89 5.10 -14.05 4.45
N GLY A 90 4.96 -15.16 3.72
CA GLY A 90 4.52 -15.13 2.32
C GLY A 90 3.00 -15.04 2.10
N LEU A 91 2.20 -15.06 3.17
CA LEU A 91 0.73 -15.09 3.09
C LEU A 91 0.12 -13.72 3.46
N ARG A 92 -1.09 -13.72 4.03
CA ARG A 92 -1.90 -12.52 4.30
C ARG A 92 -1.17 -11.54 5.21
N GLU A 93 -0.42 -12.08 6.16
CA GLU A 93 0.28 -11.37 7.21
C GLU A 93 1.43 -10.54 6.62
N GLY A 94 2.35 -11.15 5.86
CA GLY A 94 3.42 -10.39 5.22
C GLY A 94 2.95 -9.55 4.04
N ARG A 95 1.89 -9.94 3.33
CA ARG A 95 1.22 -9.07 2.34
C ARG A 95 0.77 -7.75 2.97
N ASN A 96 0.11 -7.82 4.13
CA ASN A 96 -0.34 -6.61 4.83
C ASN A 96 0.84 -5.75 5.29
N ALA A 97 1.93 -6.36 5.74
CA ALA A 97 3.15 -5.64 6.11
C ALA A 97 3.79 -4.92 4.90
N LEU A 98 3.88 -5.59 3.74
CA LEU A 98 4.38 -4.99 2.49
C LEU A 98 3.49 -3.85 1.99
N ILE A 99 2.16 -3.99 2.07
CA ILE A 99 1.22 -2.91 1.75
C ILE A 99 1.43 -1.70 2.68
N ALA A 100 1.62 -1.94 3.99
CA ALA A 100 1.89 -0.87 4.94
C ALA A 100 3.22 -0.16 4.63
N ALA A 101 4.27 -0.90 4.29
CA ALA A 101 5.54 -0.35 3.86
C ALA A 101 5.41 0.50 2.58
N GLY A 102 4.73 -0.01 1.55
CA GLY A 102 4.48 0.74 0.31
C GLY A 102 3.64 2.00 0.55
N THR A 103 2.64 1.92 1.44
CA THR A 103 1.83 3.08 1.84
C THR A 103 2.67 4.11 2.59
N GLY A 104 3.59 3.68 3.45
CA GLY A 104 4.55 4.56 4.10
C GLY A 104 5.44 5.31 3.11
N ILE A 105 5.97 4.61 2.10
CA ILE A 105 6.77 5.23 1.02
C ILE A 105 5.95 6.26 0.24
N VAL A 106 4.71 5.94 -0.13
CA VAL A 106 3.83 6.85 -0.88
C VAL A 106 3.47 8.08 -0.06
N ILE A 107 3.14 7.91 1.22
CA ILE A 107 2.82 9.03 2.11
C ILE A 107 4.05 9.92 2.26
N LEU A 108 5.21 9.36 2.65
CA LEU A 108 6.42 10.16 2.83
C LEU A 108 6.87 10.83 1.52
N GLY A 109 6.92 10.08 0.41
CA GLY A 109 7.36 10.63 -0.88
C GLY A 109 6.43 11.71 -1.45
N HIS A 110 5.13 11.44 -1.56
CA HIS A 110 4.21 12.38 -2.20
C HIS A 110 3.74 13.50 -1.28
N VAL A 111 3.49 13.23 0.00
CA VAL A 111 3.03 14.29 0.92
C VAL A 111 4.14 15.30 1.16
N GLU A 112 5.38 14.85 1.38
CA GLU A 112 6.52 15.77 1.50
C GLU A 112 6.75 16.57 0.21
N ASN A 113 6.59 15.93 -0.96
CA ASN A 113 6.73 16.64 -2.24
C ASN A 113 5.63 17.69 -2.46
N ILE A 114 4.37 17.38 -2.10
CA ILE A 114 3.25 18.33 -2.14
C ILE A 114 3.56 19.55 -1.28
N PHE A 115 4.04 19.34 -0.05
CA PHE A 115 4.42 20.43 0.85
C PHE A 115 5.62 21.22 0.34
N HIS A 116 6.64 20.57 -0.22
CA HIS A 116 7.79 21.24 -0.82
C HIS A 116 7.36 22.16 -1.97
N ASN A 117 6.49 21.68 -2.85
CA ASN A 117 5.93 22.44 -3.97
C ASN A 117 5.07 23.62 -3.48
N PHE A 118 4.22 23.39 -2.48
CA PHE A 118 3.39 24.45 -1.89
C PHE A 118 4.23 25.52 -1.19
N LYS A 119 5.27 25.12 -0.45
CA LYS A 119 6.23 26.06 0.15
C LYS A 119 6.92 26.91 -0.91
N GLY A 120 7.39 26.28 -2.00
CA GLY A 120 8.02 27.00 -3.11
C GLY A 120 7.09 28.06 -3.70
N LEU A 121 5.80 27.75 -3.85
CA LEU A 121 4.79 28.71 -4.31
C LEU A 121 4.64 29.91 -3.34
N LEU A 122 4.53 29.65 -2.04
CA LEU A 122 4.41 30.71 -1.03
C LEU A 122 5.66 31.59 -0.92
N ASP A 123 6.85 30.99 -0.99
CA ASP A 123 8.11 31.72 -0.99
C ASP A 123 8.22 32.61 -2.24
N GLY A 124 7.77 32.11 -3.40
CA GLY A 124 7.69 32.88 -4.64
C GLY A 124 6.74 34.07 -4.56
N MET A 125 5.54 33.88 -4.00
CA MET A 125 4.58 34.97 -3.77
C MET A 125 5.13 36.03 -2.81
N THR A 126 5.74 35.59 -1.71
CA THR A 126 6.33 36.50 -0.70
C THR A 126 7.51 37.29 -1.29
N CYS A 127 8.36 36.64 -2.08
CA CYS A 127 9.46 37.27 -2.81
C CYS A 127 8.92 38.35 -3.76
N ASN A 128 7.88 38.04 -4.55
CA ASN A 128 7.30 38.98 -5.49
C ASN A 128 6.70 40.20 -4.79
N LEU A 129 5.97 40.02 -3.69
CA LEU A 129 5.41 41.13 -2.91
C LEU A 129 6.49 42.06 -2.36
N ARG A 130 7.61 41.50 -1.85
CA ARG A 130 8.76 42.32 -1.40
C ARG A 130 9.43 43.03 -2.57
N ALA A 131 9.68 42.36 -3.68
CA ALA A 131 10.30 42.97 -4.84
C ALA A 131 9.44 44.14 -5.37
N LYS A 132 8.11 43.96 -5.45
CA LYS A 132 7.19 44.99 -5.94
C LYS A 132 7.03 46.16 -4.98
N SER A 133 7.08 45.95 -3.66
CA SER A 133 7.02 47.08 -2.72
C SER A 133 8.18 48.05 -2.98
N PHE A 134 9.40 47.53 -3.21
CA PHE A 134 10.56 48.34 -3.56
C PHE A 134 10.52 48.90 -5.00
N SER A 135 10.20 48.08 -6.00
CA SER A 135 10.21 48.49 -7.41
C SER A 135 9.12 49.48 -7.79
N ILE A 136 7.96 49.48 -7.12
CA ILE A 136 6.87 50.41 -7.41
C ILE A 136 7.10 51.75 -6.69
N HIS A 137 7.42 51.72 -5.38
CA HIS A 137 7.47 52.94 -4.58
C HIS A 137 8.70 53.80 -4.91
N PHE A 138 9.86 53.19 -5.15
CA PHE A 138 11.10 53.96 -5.27
C PHE A 138 11.19 54.82 -6.55
N PRO A 139 10.86 54.30 -7.75
CA PRO A 139 10.89 55.10 -8.97
C PRO A 139 9.79 56.17 -8.99
N LEU A 140 8.56 55.81 -8.62
CA LEU A 140 7.44 56.75 -8.53
C LEU A 140 7.76 57.91 -7.58
N LEU A 141 8.34 57.59 -6.42
CA LEU A 141 8.73 58.59 -5.44
C LEU A 141 9.83 59.51 -5.95
N LYS A 142 10.91 58.96 -6.55
CA LYS A 142 11.97 59.77 -7.14
C LYS A 142 11.40 60.77 -8.15
N LYS A 143 10.45 60.33 -8.98
CA LYS A 143 9.76 61.19 -9.95
C LYS A 143 8.82 62.21 -9.32
N TYR A 144 8.13 61.84 -8.25
CA TYR A 144 7.30 62.78 -7.49
C TYR A 144 8.14 63.87 -6.82
N ILE A 145 9.30 63.51 -6.27
CA ILE A 145 10.27 64.46 -5.70
C ILE A 145 10.80 65.39 -6.81
N GLU A 146 11.21 64.85 -7.97
CA GLU A 146 11.63 65.64 -9.13
C GLU A 146 10.52 66.63 -9.56
N ALA A 147 9.26 66.19 -9.60
CA ALA A 147 8.11 67.04 -9.93
C ALA A 147 7.86 68.15 -8.90
N ILE A 148 7.95 67.85 -7.59
CA ILE A 148 7.83 68.86 -6.53
C ILE A 148 8.98 69.86 -6.61
N GLN A 149 10.23 69.39 -6.79
CA GLN A 149 11.40 70.25 -6.95
C GLN A 149 11.26 71.17 -8.17
N TRP A 150 10.69 70.66 -9.26
CA TRP A 150 10.38 71.46 -10.45
C TRP A 150 9.32 72.53 -10.18
N ILE A 151 8.19 72.18 -9.52
CA ILE A 151 7.16 73.15 -9.10
C ILE A 151 7.77 74.22 -8.19
N TYR A 152 8.66 73.82 -7.28
CA TYR A 152 9.36 74.74 -6.40
C TYR A 152 10.27 75.70 -7.19
N GLY A 153 11.00 75.21 -8.20
CA GLY A 153 11.81 76.06 -9.09
C GLY A 153 11.00 77.06 -9.92
N LEU A 154 9.70 76.83 -10.12
CA LEU A 154 8.77 77.76 -10.76
C LEU A 154 8.26 78.86 -9.83
N ALA A 155 8.31 78.65 -8.52
CA ALA A 155 7.98 79.69 -7.55
C ALA A 155 9.06 80.77 -7.62
N THR A 156 8.87 81.76 -8.48
CA THR A 156 9.72 82.95 -8.52
C THR A 156 9.66 83.61 -7.13
N PRO A 157 10.79 83.98 -6.51
CA PRO A 157 10.80 84.73 -5.27
C PRO A 157 9.89 85.95 -5.44
N LEU A 158 8.99 86.21 -4.48
CA LEU A 158 8.33 87.51 -4.40
C LEU A 158 9.43 88.53 -4.05
N SER A 159 10.10 89.05 -5.08
CA SER A 159 11.26 89.94 -5.01
C SER A 159 11.00 91.25 -4.27
N VAL A 160 9.78 91.50 -3.80
CA VAL A 160 9.40 92.74 -3.12
C VAL A 160 9.71 92.71 -1.62
N PHE A 161 9.89 91.52 -1.01
CA PHE A 161 10.10 91.39 0.44
C PHE A 161 11.34 90.58 0.85
N ASP A 162 12.25 90.27 -0.07
CA ASP A 162 13.47 89.49 0.21
C ASP A 162 14.34 90.12 1.33
N ASP A 163 14.38 91.44 1.44
CA ASP A 163 15.14 92.13 2.49
C ASP A 163 14.46 92.12 3.87
N LEU A 164 13.15 91.87 3.93
CA LEU A 164 12.38 91.97 5.18
C LEU A 164 12.15 90.62 5.85
N VAL A 165 12.14 89.52 5.08
CA VAL A 165 11.89 88.17 5.61
C VAL A 165 12.75 87.16 4.86
N SER A 166 13.73 86.56 5.55
CA SER A 166 14.50 85.44 5.02
C SER A 166 13.65 84.16 5.05
N TRP A 167 13.24 83.68 3.89
CA TRP A 167 12.51 82.41 3.76
C TRP A 167 13.50 81.26 3.53
N ASN A 168 14.04 80.69 4.61
CA ASN A 168 14.79 79.43 4.50
C ASN A 168 13.84 78.24 4.71
N GLN A 169 13.29 77.71 3.62
CA GLN A 169 12.43 76.51 3.68
C GLN A 169 13.20 75.29 3.19
N THR A 170 13.34 74.30 4.06
CA THR A 170 13.86 72.98 3.71
C THR A 170 12.69 72.02 3.42
N LEU A 171 12.57 71.58 2.17
CA LEU A 171 11.62 70.52 1.82
C LEU A 171 12.18 69.16 2.26
N ALA A 172 11.76 68.68 3.43
CA ALA A 172 12.05 67.33 3.90
C ALA A 172 10.87 66.39 3.59
N VAL A 173 11.03 65.52 2.59
CA VAL A 173 10.03 64.47 2.29
C VAL A 173 10.39 63.22 3.10
N SER A 174 9.62 62.92 4.15
CA SER A 174 9.73 61.67 4.91
C SER A 174 8.69 60.66 4.42
N LEU A 175 9.11 59.40 4.25
CA LEU A 175 8.24 58.34 3.77
C LEU A 175 7.82 57.42 4.90
N PHE A 176 6.51 57.30 5.13
CA PHE A 176 5.92 56.18 5.85
C PHE A 176 5.52 55.12 4.82
N SER A 177 6.39 54.13 4.59
CA SER A 177 5.95 52.92 3.91
C SER A 177 5.22 52.05 4.94
N PRO A 178 3.99 51.56 4.65
CA PRO A 178 3.42 50.46 5.42
C PRO A 178 4.23 49.15 5.25
N SER A 179 5.43 49.19 4.64
CA SER A 179 6.35 48.06 4.55
C SER A 179 6.54 47.36 5.88
N HIS A 180 6.64 48.07 7.00
CA HIS A 180 6.77 47.40 8.30
C HIS A 180 5.52 46.63 8.71
N VAL A 181 4.31 47.16 8.44
CA VAL A 181 3.05 46.47 8.74
C VAL A 181 2.86 45.29 7.79
N LEU A 182 3.10 45.49 6.49
CA LEU A 182 3.04 44.46 5.47
C LEU A 182 4.08 43.36 5.74
N GLU A 183 5.30 43.72 6.09
CA GLU A 183 6.37 42.80 6.45
C GLU A 183 6.04 42.04 7.73
N ALA A 184 5.47 42.71 8.74
CA ALA A 184 5.00 42.05 9.95
C ALA A 184 3.89 41.04 9.63
N GLN A 185 2.88 41.41 8.81
CA GLN A 185 1.83 40.49 8.39
C GLN A 185 2.37 39.32 7.54
N LEU A 186 3.31 39.59 6.64
CA LEU A 186 3.97 38.54 5.85
C LEU A 186 4.80 37.60 6.72
N ASN A 187 5.51 38.14 7.70
CA ASN A 187 6.32 37.35 8.63
C ASN A 187 5.45 36.55 9.59
N ASP A 188 4.31 37.10 10.02
CA ASP A 188 3.30 36.44 10.85
C ASP A 188 2.63 35.27 10.10
N SER A 189 2.09 35.54 8.90
CA SER A 189 1.53 34.49 8.03
C SER A 189 2.57 33.43 7.64
N LYS A 190 3.82 33.84 7.38
CA LYS A 190 4.93 32.90 7.14
C LYS A 190 5.23 32.09 8.40
N GLY A 191 5.19 32.71 9.57
CA GLY A 191 5.36 32.07 10.87
C GLY A 191 4.30 31.00 11.10
N GLU A 192 3.03 31.31 10.87
CA GLU A 192 1.92 30.36 10.96
C GLU A 192 2.12 29.19 9.98
N VAL A 193 2.33 29.45 8.69
CA VAL A 193 2.48 28.39 7.69
C VAL A 193 3.74 27.55 7.92
N LEU A 194 4.86 28.19 8.27
CA LEU A 194 6.09 27.48 8.57
C LEU A 194 5.97 26.70 9.87
N SER A 195 5.20 27.17 10.86
CA SER A 195 4.92 26.42 12.08
C SER A 195 4.15 25.14 11.76
N VAL A 196 3.12 25.22 10.92
CA VAL A 196 2.35 24.05 10.45
C VAL A 196 3.25 23.10 9.68
N LEU A 197 4.10 23.63 8.79
CA LEU A 197 5.04 22.82 8.02
C LEU A 197 6.11 22.16 8.89
N TYR A 198 6.67 22.89 9.86
CA TYR A 198 7.69 22.40 10.77
C TYR A 198 7.10 21.37 11.73
N GLN A 199 5.90 21.61 12.24
CA GLN A 199 5.16 20.66 13.05
C GLN A 199 4.86 19.39 12.25
N MET A 200 4.50 19.51 10.97
CA MET A 200 4.37 18.34 10.09
C MET A 200 5.71 17.64 9.85
N ALA A 201 6.77 18.36 9.49
CA ALA A 201 8.11 17.80 9.24
C ALA A 201 8.67 17.05 10.46
N THR A 202 8.52 17.64 11.65
CA THR A 202 8.90 17.00 12.92
C THR A 202 8.01 15.80 13.23
N THR A 203 6.70 15.88 12.97
CA THR A 203 5.84 14.68 13.08
C THR A 203 6.22 13.61 12.07
N THR A 204 6.65 13.93 10.84
CA THR A 204 7.15 12.95 9.87
C THR A 204 8.47 12.34 10.30
N GLU A 205 9.39 13.09 10.91
CA GLU A 205 10.67 12.58 11.39
C GLU A 205 10.54 11.70 12.65
N VAL A 206 9.66 12.10 13.59
CA VAL A 206 9.31 11.26 14.74
C VAL A 206 8.55 10.01 14.29
N LEU A 207 7.62 10.14 13.33
CA LEU A 207 6.90 9.01 12.74
C LEU A 207 7.81 8.12 11.90
N SER A 208 8.86 8.67 11.27
CA SER A 208 9.80 7.86 10.49
C SER A 208 10.66 7.01 11.41
N SER A 209 11.24 7.58 12.47
CA SER A 209 12.10 6.81 13.38
C SER A 209 11.31 5.87 14.29
N LEU A 210 10.32 6.37 15.04
CA LEU A 210 9.54 5.57 15.99
C LEU A 210 8.47 4.74 15.28
N GLY A 211 7.78 5.33 14.31
CA GLY A 211 6.70 4.67 13.58
C GLY A 211 7.21 3.51 12.73
N GLN A 212 8.39 3.59 12.09
CA GLN A 212 8.95 2.44 11.38
C GLN A 212 9.25 1.26 12.31
N LYS A 213 9.82 1.48 13.51
CA LYS A 213 10.07 0.40 14.47
C LYS A 213 8.74 -0.20 14.96
N LEU A 214 7.75 0.65 15.25
CA LEU A 214 6.44 0.21 15.69
C LEU A 214 5.72 -0.60 14.61
N LEU A 215 5.81 -0.18 13.34
CA LEU A 215 5.26 -0.90 12.20
C LEU A 215 5.94 -2.25 11.98
N ALA A 216 7.27 -2.31 12.10
CA ALA A 216 8.01 -3.57 12.02
C ALA A 216 7.61 -4.54 13.15
N PHE A 217 7.52 -4.03 14.39
CA PHE A 217 7.08 -4.79 15.55
C PHE A 217 5.63 -5.28 15.42
N ALA A 218 4.72 -4.41 14.97
CA ALA A 218 3.32 -4.75 14.73
C ALA A 218 3.19 -5.81 13.62
N GLY A 219 3.94 -5.67 12.53
CA GLY A 219 4.01 -6.65 11.45
C GLY A 219 4.49 -8.02 11.94
N LEU A 220 5.58 -8.06 12.69
CA LEU A 220 6.11 -9.29 13.28
C LEU A 220 5.10 -9.93 14.25
N SER A 221 4.47 -9.12 15.11
CA SER A 221 3.47 -9.58 16.06
C SER A 221 2.24 -10.17 15.36
N LEU A 222 1.77 -9.58 14.26
CA LEU A 222 0.69 -10.12 13.45
C LEU A 222 1.05 -11.46 12.80
N VAL A 223 2.28 -11.61 12.29
CA VAL A 223 2.77 -12.88 11.74
C VAL A 223 2.84 -13.96 12.83
N LEU A 224 3.41 -13.64 13.99
CA LEU A 224 3.54 -14.57 15.12
C LEU A 224 2.16 -14.98 15.65
N LEU A 225 1.25 -14.02 15.84
CA LEU A 225 -0.11 -14.26 16.29
C LEU A 225 -0.91 -15.10 15.28
N GLY A 226 -0.87 -14.74 13.99
CA GLY A 226 -1.53 -15.47 12.91
C GLY A 226 -1.03 -16.92 12.82
N THR A 227 0.28 -17.12 12.95
CA THR A 227 0.90 -18.45 12.98
C THR A 227 0.48 -19.25 14.20
N GLY A 228 0.44 -18.61 15.38
CA GLY A 228 -0.02 -19.24 16.63
C GLY A 228 -1.48 -19.65 16.56
N LEU A 229 -2.35 -18.81 15.99
CA LEU A 229 -3.76 -19.13 15.77
C LEU A 229 -3.94 -20.28 14.77
N PHE A 230 -3.15 -20.31 13.69
CA PHE A 230 -3.14 -21.41 12.74
C PHE A 230 -2.75 -22.72 13.45
N MET A 231 -1.65 -22.73 14.19
CA MET A 231 -1.17 -23.92 14.91
C MET A 231 -2.18 -24.37 15.98
N LYS A 232 -2.73 -23.44 16.77
CA LYS A 232 -3.77 -23.73 17.77
C LYS A 232 -5.01 -24.35 17.13
N ARG A 233 -5.44 -23.86 15.96
CA ARG A 233 -6.62 -24.39 15.27
C ARG A 233 -6.35 -25.73 14.60
N PHE A 234 -5.15 -25.95 14.08
CA PHE A 234 -4.72 -27.21 13.49
C PHE A 234 -4.59 -28.33 14.53
N LEU A 235 -4.03 -28.02 15.71
CA LEU A 235 -3.83 -28.97 16.81
C LEU A 235 -5.01 -29.07 17.78
N GLY A 236 -5.95 -28.13 17.71
CA GLY A 236 -7.07 -28.06 18.64
C GLY A 236 -8.09 -29.19 18.51
N PRO A 237 -9.14 -29.19 19.36
CA PRO A 237 -10.12 -30.27 19.44
C PRO A 237 -10.90 -30.55 18.15
N CYS A 238 -10.90 -29.65 17.17
CA CYS A 238 -11.54 -29.85 15.85
C CYS A 238 -10.54 -29.83 14.70
N GLY A 239 -9.24 -30.03 14.98
CA GLY A 239 -8.15 -29.96 14.01
C GLY A 239 -8.34 -30.85 12.78
N TRP A 240 -9.00 -32.01 12.95
CA TRP A 240 -9.29 -32.93 11.85
C TRP A 240 -10.28 -32.38 10.80
N LYS A 241 -11.05 -31.33 11.13
CA LYS A 241 -11.97 -30.67 10.18
C LYS A 241 -11.32 -29.45 9.50
N TYR A 242 -10.29 -28.87 10.10
CA TYR A 242 -9.70 -27.60 9.68
C TYR A 242 -8.88 -27.76 8.39
N GLU A 243 -9.20 -26.99 7.36
CA GLU A 243 -8.58 -27.03 6.02
C GLU A 243 -8.35 -28.47 5.49
N ASN A 244 -9.29 -29.37 5.80
CA ASN A 244 -9.23 -30.78 5.40
C ASN A 244 -9.83 -30.96 3.98
N ILE A 245 -9.24 -30.23 3.03
CA ILE A 245 -9.54 -30.30 1.58
C ILE A 245 -8.37 -30.89 0.79
N TYR A 246 -7.19 -30.96 1.40
CA TYR A 246 -5.97 -31.44 0.79
C TYR A 246 -5.78 -32.93 1.06
N ILE A 247 -5.53 -33.69 0.00
CA ILE A 247 -5.24 -35.12 -0.02
C ILE A 247 -3.72 -35.27 -0.09
N THR A 248 -3.13 -35.75 0.99
CA THR A 248 -1.68 -35.97 1.12
C THR A 248 -1.27 -37.33 0.55
N ARG A 249 0.03 -37.55 0.32
CA ARG A 249 0.57 -38.88 -0.04
C ARG A 249 0.20 -39.96 0.99
N GLN A 250 0.14 -39.61 2.27
CA GLN A 250 -0.30 -40.51 3.34
C GLN A 250 -1.77 -40.92 3.21
N PHE A 251 -2.64 -40.04 2.70
CA PHE A 251 -4.03 -40.39 2.38
C PHE A 251 -4.10 -41.41 1.25
N VAL A 252 -3.29 -41.23 0.19
CA VAL A 252 -3.24 -42.17 -0.95
C VAL A 252 -2.82 -43.56 -0.48
N GLN A 253 -1.75 -43.64 0.31
CA GLN A 253 -1.29 -44.90 0.91
C GLN A 253 -2.34 -45.53 1.84
N PHE A 254 -3.10 -44.73 2.58
CA PHE A 254 -4.19 -45.21 3.42
C PHE A 254 -5.31 -45.83 2.58
N ASP A 255 -5.72 -45.19 1.48
CA ASP A 255 -6.75 -45.71 0.57
C ASP A 255 -6.30 -46.98 -0.16
N GLU A 256 -5.03 -47.08 -0.53
CA GLU A 256 -4.42 -48.29 -1.09
C GLU A 256 -4.45 -49.46 -0.09
N ARG A 257 -4.13 -49.22 1.19
CA ARG A 257 -4.24 -50.25 2.23
C ARG A 257 -5.67 -50.75 2.41
N GLU A 258 -6.65 -49.83 2.43
CA GLU A 258 -8.07 -50.20 2.50
C GLU A 258 -8.49 -51.01 1.26
N ARG A 259 -7.96 -50.69 0.07
CA ARG A 259 -8.15 -51.48 -1.16
C ARG A 259 -7.66 -52.91 -1.02
N HIS A 260 -6.46 -53.10 -0.50
CA HIS A 260 -5.90 -54.43 -0.25
C HIS A 260 -6.73 -55.24 0.76
N GLN A 261 -7.34 -54.55 1.73
CA GLN A 261 -8.25 -55.17 2.72
C GLN A 261 -9.69 -55.34 2.21
N GLN A 262 -9.96 -55.13 0.92
CA GLN A 262 -11.29 -55.21 0.31
C GLN A 262 -12.34 -54.29 0.97
N ARG A 263 -11.89 -53.20 1.58
CA ARG A 263 -12.76 -52.18 2.17
C ARG A 263 -13.09 -51.09 1.15
N PRO A 264 -14.18 -50.32 1.35
CA PRO A 264 -14.57 -49.28 0.41
C PRO A 264 -13.49 -48.21 0.20
N CYS A 265 -13.06 -48.01 -1.05
CA CYS A 265 -12.06 -47.01 -1.42
C CYS A 265 -12.68 -45.70 -1.90
N VAL A 266 -11.89 -44.63 -1.82
CA VAL A 266 -12.26 -43.29 -2.25
C VAL A 266 -11.62 -42.93 -3.59
N LEU A 267 -10.39 -43.36 -3.91
CA LEU A 267 -9.73 -42.97 -5.15
C LEU A 267 -10.08 -43.92 -6.33
N PRO A 268 -10.25 -43.41 -7.57
CA PRO A 268 -10.07 -42.03 -8.02
C PRO A 268 -11.26 -41.10 -7.68
N LEU A 269 -10.99 -39.80 -7.57
CA LEU A 269 -12.01 -38.78 -7.31
C LEU A 269 -12.91 -38.56 -8.55
N ASN A 270 -14.21 -38.38 -8.35
CA ASN A 270 -15.14 -38.00 -9.42
C ASN A 270 -14.96 -36.52 -9.84
N LYS A 271 -15.48 -36.12 -11.01
CA LYS A 271 -15.38 -34.75 -11.56
C LYS A 271 -15.81 -33.67 -10.57
N GLU A 272 -16.91 -33.89 -9.83
CA GLU A 272 -17.37 -32.94 -8.81
C GLU A 272 -16.44 -32.85 -7.60
N GLU A 273 -15.87 -33.98 -7.18
CA GLU A 273 -14.95 -34.05 -6.05
C GLU A 273 -13.61 -33.39 -6.38
N ARG A 274 -13.10 -33.58 -7.60
CA ARG A 274 -11.87 -32.92 -8.09
C ARG A 274 -11.94 -31.40 -8.08
N ARG A 275 -13.13 -30.81 -8.14
CA ARG A 275 -13.31 -29.34 -8.00
C ARG A 275 -13.17 -28.87 -6.56
N LYS A 276 -13.31 -29.77 -5.58
CA LYS A 276 -13.34 -29.46 -4.14
C LYS A 276 -12.12 -29.95 -3.38
N TYR A 277 -11.55 -31.09 -3.78
CA TYR A 277 -10.44 -31.77 -3.10
C TYR A 277 -9.23 -31.86 -4.02
N VAL A 278 -8.05 -31.72 -3.43
CA VAL A 278 -6.79 -31.55 -4.17
C VAL A 278 -5.75 -32.52 -3.69
N ILE A 279 -5.11 -33.23 -4.61
CA ILE A 279 -3.94 -34.04 -4.30
C ILE A 279 -2.73 -33.12 -4.28
N ILE A 280 -2.02 -33.05 -3.13
CA ILE A 280 -0.87 -32.16 -2.93
C ILE A 280 0.46 -32.92 -2.93
N PRO A 281 1.57 -32.30 -3.36
CA PRO A 281 1.70 -30.92 -3.87
C PRO A 281 1.14 -30.75 -5.28
N THR A 282 0.55 -29.60 -5.59
CA THR A 282 0.16 -29.23 -6.96
C THR A 282 0.40 -27.74 -7.22
N PHE A 283 0.83 -27.44 -8.43
CA PHE A 283 0.99 -26.06 -8.92
C PHE A 283 -0.33 -25.45 -9.43
N TRP A 284 -1.36 -26.28 -9.64
CA TRP A 284 -2.63 -25.84 -10.22
C TRP A 284 -3.65 -25.50 -9.14
N PRO A 285 -4.11 -24.24 -9.02
CA PRO A 285 -5.06 -23.83 -7.99
C PRO A 285 -6.47 -24.34 -8.31
N THR A 286 -7.16 -24.80 -7.28
CA THR A 286 -8.59 -25.16 -7.36
C THR A 286 -9.50 -23.96 -7.59
N PRO A 287 -10.76 -24.19 -8.04
CA PRO A 287 -11.77 -23.13 -8.07
C PRO A 287 -11.94 -22.37 -6.73
N LYS A 288 -11.86 -23.07 -5.60
CA LYS A 288 -11.91 -22.45 -4.27
C LYS A 288 -10.66 -21.60 -4.03
N GLU A 289 -9.47 -22.11 -4.35
CA GLU A 289 -8.22 -21.37 -4.21
C GLU A 289 -8.14 -20.16 -5.16
N ARG A 290 -8.69 -20.23 -6.38
CA ARG A 290 -8.81 -19.10 -7.29
C ARG A 290 -9.67 -17.98 -6.72
N LYS A 291 -10.77 -18.32 -6.03
CA LYS A 291 -11.56 -17.31 -5.30
C LYS A 291 -10.75 -16.68 -4.16
N ASN A 292 -10.01 -17.51 -3.41
CA ASN A 292 -9.12 -17.01 -2.37
C ASN A 292 -7.96 -16.16 -2.92
N LEU A 293 -7.48 -16.47 -4.12
CA LEU A 293 -6.46 -15.68 -4.83
C LEU A 293 -7.02 -14.29 -5.19
N GLY A 294 -8.25 -14.22 -5.69
CA GLY A 294 -8.92 -12.93 -5.90
C GLY A 294 -9.03 -12.11 -4.60
N LEU A 295 -9.40 -12.76 -3.49
CA LEU A 295 -9.42 -12.14 -2.15
C LEU A 295 -8.03 -11.74 -1.64
N PHE A 296 -6.96 -12.40 -2.11
CA PHE A 296 -5.59 -12.03 -1.81
C PHE A 296 -5.20 -10.72 -2.51
N PHE A 297 -5.54 -10.59 -3.79
CA PHE A 297 -5.22 -9.42 -4.62
C PHE A 297 -6.11 -8.21 -4.39
N LEU A 298 -7.35 -8.40 -3.92
CA LEU A 298 -8.29 -7.30 -3.71
C LEU A 298 -7.71 -6.13 -2.87
N PRO A 299 -7.09 -6.37 -1.69
CA PRO A 299 -6.46 -5.29 -0.93
C PRO A 299 -5.28 -4.63 -1.65
N ILE A 300 -4.52 -5.39 -2.45
CA ILE A 300 -3.39 -4.87 -3.22
C ILE A 300 -3.90 -3.88 -4.27
N LEU A 301 -4.97 -4.24 -4.99
CA LEU A 301 -5.58 -3.37 -5.99
C LEU A 301 -6.16 -2.09 -5.36
N ILE A 302 -6.86 -2.20 -4.22
CA ILE A 302 -7.41 -1.04 -3.52
C ILE A 302 -6.30 -0.07 -3.12
N HIS A 303 -5.20 -0.56 -2.53
CA HIS A 303 -4.07 0.30 -2.15
C HIS A 303 -3.34 0.86 -3.36
N LEU A 304 -3.21 0.09 -4.45
CA LEU A 304 -2.66 0.59 -5.70
C LEU A 304 -3.47 1.79 -6.24
N CYS A 305 -4.81 1.71 -6.21
CA CYS A 305 -5.67 2.84 -6.58
C CYS A 305 -5.44 4.06 -5.68
N ILE A 306 -5.29 3.85 -4.37
CA ILE A 306 -4.98 4.94 -3.41
C ILE A 306 -3.60 5.54 -3.71
N TRP A 307 -2.58 4.72 -3.97
CA TRP A 307 -1.24 5.20 -4.31
C TRP A 307 -1.21 6.00 -5.61
N VAL A 308 -1.91 5.52 -6.64
CA VAL A 308 -2.08 6.25 -7.91
C VAL A 308 -2.81 7.57 -7.67
N LEU A 309 -3.80 7.61 -6.78
CA LEU A 309 -4.52 8.85 -6.44
C LEU A 309 -3.58 9.88 -5.79
N PHE A 310 -2.74 9.49 -4.82
CA PHE A 310 -1.75 10.39 -4.23
C PHE A 310 -0.75 10.91 -5.27
N ALA A 311 -0.24 10.04 -6.14
CA ALA A 311 0.64 10.43 -7.23
C ALA A 311 -0.04 11.37 -8.22
N ALA A 312 -1.33 11.16 -8.52
CA ALA A 312 -2.10 12.03 -9.39
C ALA A 312 -2.29 13.42 -8.77
N VAL A 313 -2.58 13.52 -7.47
CA VAL A 313 -2.70 14.81 -6.77
C VAL A 313 -1.39 15.58 -6.81
N ASP A 314 -0.27 14.92 -6.50
CA ASP A 314 1.07 15.52 -6.55
C ASP A 314 1.41 16.00 -7.97
N TYR A 315 1.13 15.18 -8.99
CA TYR A 315 1.31 15.54 -10.39
C TYR A 315 0.43 16.73 -10.81
N LEU A 316 -0.84 16.76 -10.41
CA LEU A 316 -1.75 17.85 -10.72
C LEU A 316 -1.30 19.16 -10.07
N LEU A 317 -0.82 19.12 -8.82
CA LEU A 317 -0.25 20.30 -8.15
C LEU A 317 1.02 20.79 -8.87
N TYR A 318 1.94 19.88 -9.20
CA TYR A 318 3.12 20.20 -10.02
C TYR A 318 2.73 20.88 -11.33
N ARG A 319 1.75 20.31 -12.06
CA ARG A 319 1.25 20.86 -13.33
C ARG A 319 0.60 22.22 -13.15
N LEU A 320 -0.14 22.44 -12.07
CA LEU A 320 -0.77 23.72 -11.74
C LEU A 320 0.30 24.79 -11.53
N ILE A 321 1.27 24.55 -10.63
CA ILE A 321 2.34 25.50 -10.32
C ILE A 321 3.17 25.78 -11.58
N PHE A 322 3.52 24.75 -12.36
CA PHE A 322 4.26 24.92 -13.60
C PHE A 322 3.51 25.80 -14.61
N SER A 323 2.20 25.60 -14.76
CA SER A 323 1.37 26.38 -15.68
C SER A 323 1.25 27.85 -15.22
N VAL A 324 1.05 28.08 -13.92
CA VAL A 324 1.02 29.42 -13.32
C VAL A 324 2.36 30.13 -13.48
N SER A 325 3.49 29.45 -13.20
CA SER A 325 4.84 29.98 -13.40
C SER A 325 5.09 30.38 -14.86
N LYS A 326 4.67 29.55 -15.81
CA LYS A 326 4.79 29.85 -17.25
C LYS A 326 3.93 31.07 -17.64
N GLN A 327 2.70 31.16 -17.12
CA GLN A 327 1.83 32.30 -17.37
C GLN A 327 2.46 33.59 -16.83
N PHE A 328 3.01 33.57 -15.61
CA PHE A 328 3.68 34.73 -15.02
C PHE A 328 4.90 35.19 -15.80
N GLN A 329 5.66 34.29 -16.43
CA GLN A 329 6.76 34.64 -17.33
C GLN A 329 6.28 35.33 -18.62
N SER A 330 5.08 35.01 -19.08
CA SER A 330 4.53 35.55 -20.33
C SER A 330 3.81 36.89 -20.18
N LEU A 331 3.51 37.32 -18.95
CA LEU A 331 2.83 38.59 -18.72
C LEU A 331 3.74 39.76 -19.13
N PRO A 332 3.28 40.65 -20.03
CA PRO A 332 4.05 41.83 -20.40
C PRO A 332 4.20 42.76 -19.19
N GLY A 333 5.31 43.52 -19.13
CA GLY A 333 5.40 44.62 -18.17
C GLY A 333 4.36 45.70 -18.46
N PHE A 334 3.87 46.37 -17.42
CA PHE A 334 3.08 47.57 -17.57
C PHE A 334 4.00 48.77 -17.78
N GLU A 335 3.79 49.50 -18.85
CA GLU A 335 4.40 50.82 -19.04
C GLU A 335 3.51 51.86 -18.35
N VAL A 336 4.02 52.46 -17.28
CA VAL A 336 3.31 53.53 -16.56
C VAL A 336 3.85 54.86 -17.05
N HIS A 337 2.97 55.67 -17.65
CA HIS A 337 3.28 57.03 -18.07
C HIS A 337 2.89 58.03 -16.98
N LEU A 338 3.87 58.79 -16.49
CA LEU A 338 3.65 59.97 -15.67
C LEU A 338 3.67 61.19 -16.58
N LYS A 339 2.48 61.79 -16.79
CA LYS A 339 2.29 63.00 -17.58
C LYS A 339 1.97 64.18 -16.68
N LEU A 340 2.89 65.14 -16.59
CA LEU A 340 2.59 66.46 -16.03
C LEU A 340 1.92 67.31 -17.10
N HIS A 341 0.70 67.74 -16.83
CA HIS A 341 -0.02 68.71 -17.66
C HIS A 341 0.15 70.09 -17.03
N GLY A 342 0.53 71.07 -17.86
CA GLY A 342 0.45 72.47 -17.49
C GLY A 342 -0.61 73.16 -18.31
N GLU A 343 -1.40 74.00 -17.65
CA GLU A 343 -2.37 74.85 -18.30
C GLU A 343 -1.78 76.25 -18.42
N LYS A 344 -1.48 76.69 -19.66
CA LYS A 344 -1.14 78.08 -19.95
C LYS A 344 -2.16 78.62 -20.95
N GLN A 345 -2.86 79.70 -20.57
CA GLN A 345 -3.82 80.44 -21.41
C GLN A 345 -4.84 79.55 -22.15
N GLY A 346 -5.43 78.55 -21.47
CA GLY A 346 -6.50 77.71 -21.99
C GLY A 346 -6.06 76.53 -22.87
N THR A 347 -4.78 76.38 -23.18
CA THR A 347 -4.22 75.15 -23.78
C THR A 347 -3.55 74.29 -22.71
N GLN A 348 -4.00 73.05 -22.56
CA GLN A 348 -3.30 72.01 -21.78
C GLN A 348 -2.15 71.47 -22.62
N ASP A 349 -0.91 71.73 -22.19
CA ASP A 349 0.29 71.18 -22.80
C ASP A 349 0.95 70.16 -21.87
N ILE A 350 1.50 69.09 -22.45
CA ILE A 350 2.22 68.05 -21.71
C ILE A 350 3.63 68.57 -21.48
N ILE A 351 3.90 69.04 -20.26
CA ILE A 351 5.20 69.63 -19.89
C ILE A 351 6.26 68.54 -19.72
N HIS A 352 5.87 67.39 -19.19
CA HIS A 352 6.79 66.28 -18.98
C HIS A 352 6.04 64.95 -19.11
N ASP A 353 6.44 64.12 -20.09
CA ASP A 353 5.99 62.74 -20.26
C ASP A 353 7.16 61.82 -19.97
N SER A 354 7.04 60.99 -18.94
CA SER A 354 8.04 59.98 -18.61
C SER A 354 7.38 58.64 -18.44
N SER A 355 7.92 57.61 -19.10
CA SER A 355 7.46 56.24 -18.96
C SER A 355 8.45 55.40 -18.17
N PHE A 356 7.93 54.45 -17.41
CA PHE A 356 8.74 53.43 -16.75
C PHE A 356 8.02 52.09 -16.78
N ASN A 357 8.81 51.03 -16.95
CA ASN A 357 8.29 49.67 -17.06
C ASN A 357 8.27 48.97 -15.70
N ILE A 358 7.08 48.55 -15.29
CA ILE A 358 6.86 47.72 -14.12
C ILE A 358 6.50 46.32 -14.60
N SER A 359 7.38 45.33 -14.39
CA SER A 359 6.98 43.93 -14.60
C SER A 359 5.84 43.55 -13.66
N VAL A 360 4.86 42.75 -14.09
CA VAL A 360 3.77 42.29 -13.18
C VAL A 360 4.31 41.32 -12.13
N PHE A 361 5.27 40.50 -12.53
CA PHE A 361 5.89 39.50 -11.68
C PHE A 361 7.41 39.59 -11.78
N GLU A 362 8.09 39.46 -10.64
CA GLU A 362 9.54 39.48 -10.59
C GLU A 362 10.13 38.15 -11.09
N PRO A 363 10.96 38.12 -12.14
CA PRO A 363 11.45 36.88 -12.75
C PRO A 363 12.20 35.96 -11.77
N ASN A 364 12.93 36.54 -10.82
CA ASN A 364 13.71 35.79 -9.83
C ASN A 364 12.84 35.15 -8.74
N CYS A 365 11.56 35.53 -8.63
CA CYS A 365 10.64 35.03 -7.61
C CYS A 365 9.76 33.88 -8.10
N ILE A 366 9.94 33.39 -9.33
CA ILE A 366 9.08 32.35 -9.91
C ILE A 366 9.41 30.99 -9.29
N PRO A 367 8.41 30.27 -8.74
CA PRO A 367 8.65 28.96 -8.14
C PRO A 367 9.03 27.92 -9.20
N LYS A 368 10.01 27.08 -8.86
CA LYS A 368 10.44 25.92 -9.65
C LYS A 368 9.87 24.64 -9.02
N PRO A 369 8.74 24.11 -9.52
CA PRO A 369 8.12 22.93 -8.94
C PRO A 369 8.97 21.69 -9.21
N LYS A 370 8.97 20.73 -8.28
CA LYS A 370 9.67 19.44 -8.39
C LYS A 370 8.67 18.29 -8.44
N PHE A 371 9.02 17.24 -9.17
CA PHE A 371 8.23 16.02 -9.24
C PHE A 371 9.13 14.81 -9.01
N LEU A 372 8.96 14.15 -7.86
CA LEU A 372 9.82 13.07 -7.37
C LEU A 372 9.26 11.68 -7.71
N LEU A 373 8.91 11.47 -8.98
CA LEU A 373 8.29 10.20 -9.41
C LEU A 373 9.25 9.01 -9.28
N SER A 374 10.49 9.14 -9.76
CA SER A 374 11.46 8.03 -9.79
C SER A 374 11.79 7.51 -8.39
N GLU A 375 12.08 8.43 -7.46
CA GLU A 375 12.46 8.12 -6.08
C GLU A 375 11.38 7.31 -5.33
N THR A 376 10.11 7.60 -5.62
CA THR A 376 8.98 6.92 -4.96
C THR A 376 8.57 5.64 -5.68
N TRP A 377 8.51 5.65 -7.02
CA TRP A 377 7.92 4.56 -7.79
C TRP A 377 8.87 3.40 -8.10
N VAL A 378 10.20 3.63 -8.13
CA VAL A 378 11.18 2.54 -8.26
C VAL A 378 11.06 1.54 -7.10
N PRO A 379 11.16 1.94 -5.82
CA PRO A 379 10.99 1.00 -4.71
C PRO A 379 9.57 0.42 -4.63
N LEU A 380 8.55 1.22 -4.96
CA LEU A 380 7.16 0.76 -4.97
C LEU A 380 6.92 -0.35 -6.02
N SER A 381 7.57 -0.25 -7.18
CA SER A 381 7.50 -1.26 -8.24
C SER A 381 8.11 -2.59 -7.79
N VAL A 382 9.21 -2.55 -7.02
CA VAL A 382 9.82 -3.74 -6.42
C VAL A 382 8.87 -4.38 -5.40
N ILE A 383 8.25 -3.58 -4.52
CA ILE A 383 7.26 -4.07 -3.54
C ILE A 383 6.07 -4.71 -4.26
N LEU A 384 5.56 -4.07 -5.32
CA LEU A 384 4.45 -4.58 -6.11
C LEU A 384 4.79 -5.91 -6.78
N LEU A 385 6.00 -6.05 -7.35
CA LEU A 385 6.47 -7.30 -7.93
C LEU A 385 6.52 -8.42 -6.90
N ILE A 386 7.06 -8.14 -5.70
CA ILE A 386 7.08 -9.11 -4.59
C ILE A 386 5.66 -9.51 -4.18
N LEU A 387 4.74 -8.54 -4.04
CA LEU A 387 3.33 -8.80 -3.72
C LEU A 387 2.65 -9.70 -4.76
N VAL A 388 2.93 -9.49 -6.05
CA VAL A 388 2.43 -10.34 -7.13
C VAL A 388 2.98 -11.75 -7.00
N MET A 389 4.29 -11.91 -6.80
CA MET A 389 4.92 -13.21 -6.61
C MET A 389 4.36 -13.97 -5.39
N LEU A 390 4.19 -13.29 -4.25
CA LEU A 390 3.55 -13.86 -3.06
C LEU A 390 2.11 -14.27 -3.32
N GLY A 391 1.36 -13.48 -4.08
CA GLY A 391 0.01 -13.83 -4.49
C GLY A 391 -0.03 -15.10 -5.33
N LEU A 392 0.83 -15.21 -6.34
CA LEU A 392 0.93 -16.42 -7.18
C LEU A 392 1.37 -17.65 -6.36
N LEU A 393 2.29 -17.48 -5.42
CA LEU A 393 2.78 -18.56 -4.55
C LEU A 393 1.84 -18.88 -3.38
N SER A 394 0.81 -18.08 -3.11
CA SER A 394 -0.04 -18.20 -1.92
C SER A 394 -0.69 -19.57 -1.74
N SER A 395 -1.16 -20.20 -2.83
CA SER A 395 -1.73 -21.56 -2.79
C SER A 395 -0.66 -22.59 -2.40
N ILE A 396 0.54 -22.49 -3.00
CA ILE A 396 1.66 -23.38 -2.71
C ILE A 396 2.12 -23.22 -1.26
N LEU A 397 2.25 -21.97 -0.78
CA LEU A 397 2.62 -21.68 0.62
C LEU A 397 1.61 -22.26 1.60
N MET A 398 0.30 -22.19 1.30
CA MET A 398 -0.73 -22.81 2.13
C MET A 398 -0.62 -24.35 2.11
N GLN A 399 -0.37 -24.96 0.95
CA GLN A 399 -0.12 -26.40 0.86
C GLN A 399 1.12 -26.80 1.68
N LEU A 400 2.19 -26.02 1.59
CA LEU A 400 3.41 -26.22 2.38
C LEU A 400 3.10 -26.14 3.88
N LYS A 401 2.32 -25.17 4.36
CA LYS A 401 1.91 -25.10 5.77
C LYS A 401 1.22 -26.38 6.24
N ILE A 402 0.34 -26.95 5.41
CA ILE A 402 -0.34 -28.21 5.73
C ILE A 402 0.65 -29.38 5.71
N LEU A 403 1.56 -29.46 4.74
CA LEU A 403 2.58 -30.52 4.66
C LEU A 403 3.55 -30.48 5.85
N VAL A 404 4.04 -29.29 6.21
CA VAL A 404 4.87 -29.09 7.41
C VAL A 404 4.10 -29.50 8.66
N SER A 405 2.86 -29.03 8.83
CA SER A 405 2.08 -29.40 10.02
C SER A 405 1.79 -30.90 10.10
N ALA A 406 1.54 -31.55 8.96
CA ALA A 406 1.32 -32.98 8.86
C ALA A 406 2.58 -33.80 9.15
N SER A 407 3.76 -33.34 8.70
CA SER A 407 5.03 -34.02 8.98
C SER A 407 5.39 -33.98 10.46
N PHE A 408 5.18 -32.83 11.12
CA PHE A 408 5.39 -32.71 12.55
C PHE A 408 4.32 -33.47 13.36
N TYR A 409 3.05 -33.47 12.95
CA TYR A 409 1.97 -34.09 13.75
C TYR A 409 1.27 -35.24 13.02
N PRO A 410 1.95 -36.40 12.83
CA PRO A 410 1.38 -37.53 12.11
C PRO A 410 0.17 -38.16 12.81
N SER A 411 0.02 -38.00 14.13
CA SER A 411 -1.17 -38.44 14.87
C SER A 411 -2.41 -37.61 14.49
N VAL A 412 -2.24 -36.29 14.31
CA VAL A 412 -3.31 -35.38 13.86
C VAL A 412 -3.62 -35.63 12.39
N GLU A 413 -2.59 -35.85 11.56
CA GLU A 413 -2.77 -36.17 10.14
C GLU A 413 -3.52 -37.50 9.94
N ARG A 414 -3.21 -38.55 10.70
CA ARG A 414 -4.00 -39.81 10.67
C ARG A 414 -5.48 -39.58 10.96
N LYS A 415 -5.82 -38.76 11.96
CA LYS A 415 -7.21 -38.40 12.27
C LYS A 415 -7.86 -37.59 11.13
N ARG A 416 -7.12 -36.67 10.50
CA ARG A 416 -7.57 -35.89 9.33
C ARG A 416 -7.90 -36.82 8.15
N ILE A 417 -7.01 -37.77 7.86
CA ILE A 417 -7.15 -38.75 6.77
C ILE A 417 -8.39 -39.63 7.01
N GLN A 418 -8.51 -40.25 8.18
CA GLN A 418 -9.65 -41.10 8.53
C GLN A 418 -10.99 -40.34 8.43
N TYR A 419 -11.03 -39.12 8.98
CA TYR A 419 -12.21 -38.28 8.89
C TYR A 419 -12.56 -37.89 7.45
N LEU A 420 -11.57 -37.51 6.64
CA LEU A 420 -11.80 -37.13 5.25
C LEU A 420 -12.29 -38.33 4.42
N HIS A 421 -11.67 -39.50 4.61
CA HIS A 421 -12.01 -40.74 3.93
C HIS A 421 -13.46 -41.15 4.25
N ALA A 422 -13.81 -41.23 5.54
CA ALA A 422 -15.17 -41.52 5.99
C ALA A 422 -16.19 -40.48 5.51
N LYS A 423 -15.82 -39.20 5.48
CA LYS A 423 -16.68 -38.11 4.98
C LYS A 423 -16.97 -38.27 3.49
N LEU A 424 -15.98 -38.67 2.69
CA LEU A 424 -16.14 -38.89 1.24
C LEU A 424 -17.02 -40.10 0.97
N LEU A 425 -16.78 -41.23 1.65
CA LEU A 425 -17.61 -42.42 1.56
C LEU A 425 -19.07 -42.14 1.95
N LYS A 426 -19.30 -41.44 3.07
CA LYS A 426 -20.64 -41.04 3.52
C LYS A 426 -21.35 -40.10 2.53
N LYS A 427 -20.59 -39.25 1.82
CA LYS A 427 -21.17 -38.39 0.79
C LYS A 427 -21.57 -39.20 -0.44
N ARG A 428 -20.73 -40.14 -0.86
CA ARG A 428 -21.01 -41.04 -2.00
C ARG A 428 -22.21 -41.95 -1.73
N SER A 429 -22.35 -42.51 -0.53
CA SER A 429 -23.51 -43.35 -0.20
C SER A 429 -24.84 -42.60 -0.23
N LYS A 430 -24.83 -41.29 0.03
CA LYS A 430 -26.01 -40.41 -0.06
C LYS A 430 -26.31 -39.92 -1.47
N GLN A 431 -25.36 -39.97 -2.39
CA GLN A 431 -25.51 -39.42 -3.74
C GLN A 431 -26.56 -40.16 -4.57
N PRO A 432 -26.61 -41.52 -4.62
CA PRO A 432 -27.68 -42.24 -5.30
C PRO A 432 -29.07 -41.85 -4.78
N LEU A 433 -29.23 -41.75 -3.45
CA LEU A 433 -30.49 -41.36 -2.82
C LEU A 433 -30.90 -39.93 -3.20
N GLY A 434 -29.94 -39.02 -3.30
CA GLY A 434 -30.17 -37.65 -3.75
C GLY A 434 -30.54 -37.56 -5.23
N GLU A 435 -29.88 -38.33 -6.09
CA GLU A 435 -30.21 -38.40 -7.53
C GLU A 435 -31.58 -39.03 -7.77
N VAL A 436 -31.95 -40.08 -7.04
CA VAL A 436 -33.29 -40.66 -7.06
C VAL A 436 -34.32 -39.64 -6.61
N LYS A 437 -34.08 -38.94 -5.49
CA LYS A 437 -34.99 -37.87 -5.02
C LYS A 437 -35.13 -36.73 -6.02
N ARG A 438 -34.04 -36.36 -6.72
CA ARG A 438 -34.04 -35.31 -7.75
C ARG A 438 -34.75 -35.76 -9.03
N ARG A 439 -34.54 -37.00 -9.46
CA ARG A 439 -35.30 -37.61 -10.56
C ARG A 439 -36.78 -37.67 -10.21
N LEU A 440 -37.12 -38.13 -9.01
CA LEU A 440 -38.50 -38.16 -8.52
C LEU A 440 -39.11 -36.75 -8.46
N SER A 441 -38.38 -35.75 -7.97
CA SER A 441 -38.87 -34.37 -7.98
C SER A 441 -39.12 -33.87 -9.40
N LEU A 442 -38.22 -34.14 -10.35
CA LEU A 442 -38.40 -33.77 -11.76
C LEU A 442 -39.59 -34.51 -12.40
N TYR A 443 -39.78 -35.79 -12.09
CA TYR A 443 -40.95 -36.56 -12.51
C TYR A 443 -42.24 -35.97 -11.93
N LEU A 444 -42.26 -35.62 -10.65
CA LEU A 444 -43.41 -34.97 -10.01
C LEU A 444 -43.71 -33.61 -10.63
N THR A 445 -42.70 -32.78 -10.91
CA THR A 445 -42.91 -31.50 -11.61
C THR A 445 -43.43 -31.71 -13.03
N LYS A 446 -42.93 -32.73 -13.75
CA LYS A 446 -43.39 -33.07 -15.09
C LYS A 446 -44.82 -33.61 -15.07
N ILE A 447 -45.18 -34.51 -14.15
CA ILE A 447 -46.54 -35.03 -13.98
C ILE A 447 -47.52 -33.90 -13.61
N HIS A 448 -47.12 -33.01 -12.70
CA HIS A 448 -47.91 -31.83 -12.35
C HIS A 448 -48.16 -30.92 -13.57
N PHE A 449 -47.16 -30.78 -14.46
CA PHE A 449 -47.31 -30.04 -15.72
C PHE A 449 -48.25 -30.74 -16.72
N TRP A 450 -48.25 -32.07 -16.82
CA TRP A 450 -49.10 -32.82 -17.76
C TRP A 450 -50.52 -33.10 -17.25
N LEU A 451 -50.76 -33.06 -15.94
CA LEU A 451 -52.06 -33.34 -15.32
C LEU A 451 -53.22 -32.48 -15.88
N PRO A 452 -53.07 -31.15 -16.08
CA PRO A 452 -54.08 -30.32 -16.71
C PRO A 452 -54.37 -30.71 -18.17
N VAL A 453 -53.32 -31.05 -18.93
CA VAL A 453 -53.44 -31.47 -20.34
C VAL A 453 -54.19 -32.80 -20.46
N LEU A 454 -53.85 -33.77 -19.61
CA LEU A 454 -54.53 -35.07 -19.55
C LEU A 454 -56.00 -34.93 -19.13
N LYS A 455 -56.30 -34.00 -18.20
CA LYS A 455 -57.69 -33.67 -17.82
C LYS A 455 -58.47 -33.09 -19.00
N MET A 456 -57.86 -32.22 -19.81
CA MET A 456 -58.48 -31.71 -21.04
C MET A 456 -58.76 -32.81 -22.07
N ILE A 457 -57.78 -33.70 -22.32
CA ILE A 457 -57.94 -34.81 -23.29
C ILE A 457 -59.07 -35.76 -22.84
N ARG A 458 -59.11 -36.10 -21.54
CA ARG A 458 -60.17 -36.96 -20.99
C ARG A 458 -61.55 -36.29 -21.10
N LYS A 459 -61.65 -34.99 -20.77
CA LYS A 459 -62.90 -34.24 -20.92
C LYS A 459 -63.38 -34.29 -22.38
N LYS A 460 -62.47 -34.02 -23.34
CA LYS A 460 -62.78 -34.09 -24.77
C LYS A 460 -63.25 -35.47 -25.23
N GLN A 461 -62.67 -36.55 -24.71
CA GLN A 461 -63.14 -37.92 -25.02
C GLN A 461 -64.52 -38.22 -24.44
N MET A 462 -64.82 -37.73 -23.22
CA MET A 462 -66.15 -37.89 -22.63
C MET A 462 -67.21 -37.11 -23.43
N ASP A 463 -66.88 -35.89 -23.85
CA ASP A 463 -67.75 -35.06 -24.69
C ASP A 463 -68.04 -35.76 -26.05
N MET A 464 -67.03 -36.38 -26.68
CA MET A 464 -67.22 -37.17 -27.91
C MET A 464 -68.07 -38.43 -27.68
N ALA A 465 -67.83 -39.18 -26.61
CA ALA A 465 -68.60 -40.39 -26.30
C ALA A 465 -70.07 -40.10 -25.91
N SER A 466 -70.36 -38.91 -25.38
CA SER A 466 -71.74 -38.46 -25.18
C SER A 466 -72.44 -38.07 -26.48
N ALA A 467 -71.70 -37.56 -27.46
CA ALA A 467 -72.26 -37.19 -28.77
C ALA A 467 -72.62 -38.43 -29.61
N ASP A 468 -71.88 -39.54 -29.49
CA ASP A 468 -72.22 -40.80 -30.19
C ASP A 468 -73.45 -41.52 -29.60
N LYS A 469 -73.94 -41.10 -28.43
CA LYS A 469 -75.11 -41.69 -27.76
C LYS A 469 -76.41 -40.90 -27.94
N SER A 470 -76.34 -39.71 -28.53
CA SER A 470 -77.49 -38.92 -28.97
C SER A 470 -77.75 -39.16 -30.44
#